data_AF-A0A484D5G3-F1
#
_entry.id   AF-A0A484D5G3-F1
#
_cell.length_a   1.000
_cell.length_b   1.000
_cell.length_c   1.000
_cell.angle_alpha   90.00
_cell.angle_beta   90.00
_cell.angle_gamma   90.00
#
_symmetry.space_group_name_H-M   'P 1'
#
loop_
_entity.id
_entity.type
_entity.pdbx_description
1 polymer ?
#
loop_
_entity_poly.entity_id
_entity_poly.type
_entity_poly.pdbx_seq_one_letter_code
_entity_poly.pdbx_strand_id
1 'polypeptide(L)'
;MQNSEDTNLRGRLGRSFLIQRSCVPLSLVYRAAHVPGCPQDVSPQLFYPAANRCSCRRCDTRTHHCVRDSRIPNDRCTVTLGDVKNQTPPSVGTC
;
A
#
# COMPACT_ATOMS: atom_id res chain seq x y z
N MET A 1 -6.14 -5.78 19.14
CA MET A 1 -7.47 -5.40 18.64
C MET A 1 -7.76 -4.00 19.16
N GLN A 2 -8.00 -3.01 18.31
CA GLN A 2 -8.40 -1.66 18.76
C GLN A 2 -9.59 -1.18 17.93
N ASN A 3 -10.63 -0.74 18.64
CA ASN A 3 -11.93 -0.30 18.17
C ASN A 3 -11.91 1.16 17.68
N SER A 4 -12.68 1.45 16.64
CA SER A 4 -13.15 2.81 16.36
C SER A 4 -14.35 3.09 17.28
N GLU A 5 -14.31 4.18 18.05
CA GLU A 5 -15.46 4.60 18.85
C GLU A 5 -16.28 5.62 18.10
N ASP A 6 -17.50 5.24 17.74
CA ASP A 6 -18.49 6.18 17.22
C ASP A 6 -19.10 6.94 18.41
N THR A 7 -18.80 8.22 18.53
CA THR A 7 -19.37 9.04 19.61
C THR A 7 -20.86 9.28 19.32
N ASN A 8 -21.75 8.82 20.20
CA ASN A 8 -23.21 8.98 20.09
C ASN A 8 -23.70 10.42 20.35
N LEU A 9 -23.00 11.43 19.84
CA LEU A 9 -23.39 12.84 19.92
C LEU A 9 -24.26 13.21 18.71
N ARG A 10 -25.57 13.34 18.92
CA ARG A 10 -26.50 13.86 17.90
C ARG A 10 -26.49 15.39 17.91
N GLY A 11 -26.05 16.03 16.81
CA GLY A 11 -26.09 17.50 16.64
C GLY A 11 -24.98 18.07 15.77
N ARG A 12 -24.91 19.40 15.61
CA ARG A 12 -23.90 20.12 14.79
C ARG A 12 -22.46 19.92 15.30
N LEU A 13 -22.30 19.57 16.57
CA LEU A 13 -21.03 19.19 17.21
C LEU A 13 -20.62 17.74 16.85
N GLY A 14 -21.58 16.85 16.55
CA GLY A 14 -21.33 15.41 16.36
C GLY A 14 -20.40 15.08 15.19
N ARG A 15 -20.42 15.86 14.10
CA ARG A 15 -19.51 15.67 12.95
C ARG A 15 -18.08 16.15 13.21
N SER A 16 -17.90 17.16 14.06
CA SER A 16 -16.59 17.76 14.35
C SER A 16 -15.72 16.91 15.28
N PHE A 17 -16.33 15.95 15.99
CA PHE A 17 -15.65 15.06 16.95
C PHE A 17 -15.57 13.59 16.51
N LEU A 18 -15.92 13.27 15.26
CA LEU A 18 -15.71 11.91 14.72
C LEU A 18 -14.22 11.68 14.47
N ILE A 19 -13.54 11.06 15.45
CA ILE A 19 -12.13 10.66 15.32
C ILE A 19 -12.08 9.23 14.79
N GLN A 20 -12.17 9.09 13.46
CA GLN A 20 -11.88 7.82 12.82
C GLN A 20 -10.36 7.57 12.86
N ARG A 21 -9.97 6.42 13.42
CA ARG A 21 -8.58 5.95 13.44
C ARG A 21 -8.44 4.75 12.52
N SER A 22 -7.36 4.72 11.75
CA SER A 22 -6.98 3.56 10.96
C SER A 22 -5.58 3.09 11.36
N CYS A 23 -5.26 1.83 11.05
CA CYS A 23 -3.90 1.35 11.14
C CYS A 23 -3.09 1.98 10.00
N VAL A 24 -2.12 2.83 10.34
CA VAL A 24 -1.23 3.46 9.37
C VAL A 24 0.23 3.20 9.74
N PRO A 25 1.15 3.18 8.76
CA PRO A 25 2.57 3.04 9.06
C PRO A 25 3.04 4.22 9.90
N LEU A 26 3.73 3.90 11.00
CA LEU A 26 4.41 4.86 11.87
C LEU A 26 5.84 5.13 11.38
N SER A 27 6.49 4.11 10.82
CA SER A 27 7.82 4.22 10.25
C SER A 27 7.95 3.29 9.04
N LEU A 28 8.65 3.76 8.01
CA LEU A 28 8.91 3.03 6.78
C LEU A 28 10.40 2.72 6.66
N VAL A 29 10.71 1.58 6.04
CA VAL A 29 12.06 1.25 5.55
C VAL A 29 11.95 0.94 4.06
N TYR A 30 12.89 1.45 3.26
CA TYR A 30 12.95 1.12 1.84
C TYR A 30 13.73 -0.17 1.65
N ARG A 31 13.12 -1.12 0.95
CA ARG A 31 13.73 -2.41 0.62
C ARG A 31 13.96 -2.48 -0.88
N ALA A 32 15.12 -2.99 -1.28
CA ALA A 32 15.42 -3.28 -2.67
C ALA A 32 14.82 -4.64 -3.07
N ALA A 33 14.25 -4.70 -4.26
CA ALA A 33 13.87 -5.92 -4.96
C ALA A 33 14.50 -5.92 -6.35
N HIS A 34 14.95 -7.08 -6.82
CA HIS A 34 15.45 -7.24 -8.18
C HIS A 34 14.28 -7.59 -9.11
N VAL A 35 14.02 -6.74 -10.11
CA VAL A 35 12.98 -6.95 -11.11
C VAL A 35 13.59 -7.68 -12.32
N PRO A 36 13.10 -8.89 -12.67
CA PRO A 36 13.60 -9.61 -13.85
C PRO A 36 13.10 -8.95 -15.15
N GLY A 37 13.84 -9.14 -16.25
CA GLY A 37 13.42 -8.72 -17.59
C GLY A 37 13.74 -7.25 -17.95
N CYS A 38 14.54 -6.55 -17.14
CA CYS A 38 14.98 -5.20 -17.46
C CYS A 38 16.08 -5.19 -18.56
N PRO A 39 16.13 -4.16 -19.43
CA PRO A 39 17.23 -3.95 -20.39
C PRO A 39 18.61 -3.86 -19.72
N GLN A 40 19.68 -4.14 -20.49
CA GLN A 40 21.06 -4.18 -19.95
C GLN A 40 21.56 -2.83 -19.41
N ASP A 41 21.05 -1.71 -19.93
CA ASP A 41 21.51 -0.36 -19.55
C ASP A 41 20.66 0.30 -18.45
N VAL A 42 19.82 -0.47 -17.76
CA VAL A 42 19.02 0.05 -16.65
C VAL A 42 19.23 -0.78 -15.38
N SER A 43 19.17 -0.11 -14.23
CA SER A 43 19.22 -0.81 -12.95
C SER A 43 17.94 -1.65 -12.76
N PRO A 44 18.05 -2.96 -12.53
CA PRO A 44 16.90 -3.80 -12.23
C PRO A 44 16.42 -3.66 -10.78
N GLN A 45 17.04 -2.79 -9.97
CA GLN A 45 16.66 -2.60 -8.57
C GLN A 45 15.46 -1.66 -8.43
N LEU A 46 14.38 -2.18 -7.85
CA LEU A 46 13.21 -1.42 -7.41
C LEU A 46 13.25 -1.25 -5.90
N PHE A 47 13.10 -0.02 -5.43
CA PHE A 47 12.98 0.26 -4.00
C PHE A 47 11.52 0.52 -3.63
N TYR A 48 10.99 -0.23 -2.66
CA TYR A 48 9.61 -0.08 -2.21
C TYR A 48 9.54 0.19 -0.69
N PRO A 49 8.56 0.98 -0.23
CA PRO A 49 8.38 1.23 1.20
C PRO A 49 7.75 0.01 1.88
N ALA A 50 8.41 -0.50 2.91
CA ALA A 50 7.88 -1.52 3.81
C ALA A 50 7.62 -0.90 5.19
N ALA A 51 6.46 -1.17 5.77
CA ALA A 51 6.14 -0.71 7.13
C ALA A 51 7.04 -1.43 8.14
N ASN A 52 7.85 -0.67 8.87
CA ASN A 52 8.64 -1.18 9.99
C ASN A 52 7.84 -1.21 11.31
N ARG A 53 6.92 -0.26 11.46
CA ARG A 53 6.00 -0.18 12.61
C ARG A 53 4.69 0.46 12.17
N CYS A 54 3.59 0.05 12.79
CA CYS A 54 2.26 0.60 12.56
C CYS A 54 1.67 1.19 13.84
N SER A 55 0.66 2.05 13.71
CA SER A 55 -0.13 2.53 14.85
C SER A 55 -1.53 2.97 14.45
N CYS A 56 -2.47 2.94 15.40
CA CYS A 56 -3.84 3.38 15.20
C CYS A 56 -3.97 4.90 15.44
N ARG A 57 -4.05 5.67 14.36
CA ARG A 57 -4.19 7.13 14.40
C ARG A 57 -5.05 7.63 13.25
N ARG A 58 -5.31 8.93 13.20
CA ARG A 58 -5.95 9.55 12.05
C ARG A 58 -5.03 9.40 10.83
N CYS A 59 -5.59 8.96 9.70
CA CYS A 59 -4.86 8.92 8.44
C CYS A 59 -4.56 10.35 7.98
N ASP A 60 -3.29 10.63 7.71
CA ASP A 60 -2.84 11.94 7.21
C ASP A 60 -2.98 11.98 5.69
N THR A 61 -3.95 12.75 5.20
CA THR A 61 -4.26 12.89 3.77
C THR A 61 -3.18 13.63 2.98
N ARG A 62 -2.18 14.24 3.65
CA ARG A 62 -1.05 14.89 2.97
C ARG A 62 0.02 13.88 2.56
N THR A 63 0.13 12.78 3.31
CA THR A 63 1.20 11.78 3.15
C THR A 63 0.68 10.42 2.74
N HIS A 64 -0.61 10.14 2.95
CA HIS A 64 -1.24 8.86 2.67
C HIS A 64 -2.50 9.02 1.82
N HIS A 65 -2.72 8.05 0.93
CA HIS A 65 -3.99 7.90 0.21
C HIS A 65 -5.03 7.24 1.13
N CYS A 66 -5.73 8.06 1.91
CA CYS A 66 -6.76 7.61 2.84
C CYS A 66 -8.07 7.26 2.11
N VAL A 67 -8.20 6.01 1.65
CA VAL A 67 -9.38 5.52 0.92
C VAL A 67 -10.08 4.38 1.67
N ARG A 68 -11.40 4.26 1.49
CA ARG A 68 -12.18 3.10 1.95
C ARG A 68 -12.02 2.02 0.86
N ASP A 69 -11.09 1.10 1.05
CA ASP A 69 -10.69 0.00 0.14
C ASP A 69 -10.96 0.22 -1.35
N SER A 70 -9.88 0.37 -2.13
CA SER A 70 -10.00 0.36 -3.60
C SER A 70 -10.64 -0.95 -4.04
N ARG A 71 -11.67 -0.88 -4.90
CA ARG A 71 -12.28 -2.06 -5.53
C ARG A 71 -11.27 -2.89 -6.34
N ILE A 72 -10.13 -2.29 -6.66
CA ILE A 72 -8.99 -2.93 -7.32
C ILE A 72 -7.98 -3.28 -6.22
N PRO A 73 -7.70 -4.58 -6.01
CA PRO A 73 -6.62 -5.02 -5.15
C PRO A 73 -5.28 -4.41 -5.58
N ASN A 74 -4.52 -3.86 -4.63
CA ASN A 74 -3.23 -3.19 -4.90
C ASN A 74 -2.12 -4.16 -5.34
N ASP A 75 -2.35 -5.46 -5.25
CA ASP A 75 -1.47 -6.54 -5.72
C ASP A 75 -1.72 -6.92 -7.19
N ARG A 76 -2.69 -6.30 -7.87
CA ARG A 76 -2.92 -6.55 -9.30
C ARG A 76 -1.89 -5.85 -10.17
N CYS A 77 -1.08 -6.66 -10.86
CA CYS A 77 -0.32 -6.21 -12.02
C CYS A 77 -1.27 -6.00 -13.21
N THR A 78 -1.20 -4.85 -13.87
CA THR A 78 -1.98 -4.56 -15.08
C THR A 78 -1.41 -5.20 -16.35
N VAL A 79 -0.18 -5.69 -16.28
CA VAL A 79 0.50 -6.38 -17.38
C VAL A 79 0.35 -7.88 -17.18
N THR A 80 -0.11 -8.59 -18.20
CA THR A 80 -0.16 -10.06 -18.15
C THR A 80 1.19 -10.62 -18.60
N LEU A 81 1.61 -11.77 -18.05
CA LEU A 81 2.84 -12.46 -18.47
C LEU A 81 2.85 -12.78 -19.99
N GLY A 82 1.67 -12.80 -20.62
CA GLY A 82 1.50 -12.95 -22.07
C GLY A 82 2.05 -11.78 -22.89
N ASP A 83 2.03 -10.55 -22.35
CA ASP A 83 2.60 -9.36 -22.99
C ASP A 83 4.13 -9.33 -22.89
N VAL A 84 4.69 -10.03 -21.89
CA VAL A 84 6.14 -10.21 -21.66
C VAL A 84 6.72 -11.37 -22.48
N LYS A 85 5.90 -12.32 -22.97
CA LYS A 85 6.33 -13.54 -23.67
C LYS A 85 7.07 -13.31 -25.00
N ASN A 86 7.16 -12.08 -25.50
CA ASN A 86 8.07 -11.76 -26.60
C ASN A 86 9.54 -11.63 -26.16
N GLN A 87 9.85 -11.80 -24.87
CA GLN A 87 11.21 -11.84 -24.36
C GLN A 87 11.32 -12.99 -23.34
N THR A 88 11.94 -14.09 -23.79
CA THR A 88 12.61 -15.22 -23.10
C THR A 88 12.23 -15.55 -21.63
N PRO A 89 11.92 -16.82 -21.28
CA PRO A 89 11.24 -17.15 -20.02
C PRO A 89 12.15 -17.05 -18.79
N PRO A 90 11.69 -16.47 -17.66
CA PRO A 90 12.29 -16.73 -16.36
C PRO A 90 11.57 -17.88 -15.64
N SER A 91 12.39 -18.78 -15.11
CA SER A 91 12.04 -19.85 -14.16
C SER A 91 11.28 -19.29 -12.97
N VAL A 92 10.02 -19.72 -12.87
CA VAL A 92 9.14 -19.47 -11.74
C VAL A 92 9.73 -20.16 -10.50
N GLY A 93 10.37 -19.37 -9.64
CA GLY A 93 10.59 -19.69 -8.24
C GLY A 93 9.32 -19.35 -7.47
N THR A 94 8.64 -20.38 -7.00
CA THR A 94 7.44 -20.34 -6.15
C THR A 94 7.69 -19.51 -4.89
N CYS A 95 6.75 -18.66 -4.50
CA CYS A 95 6.59 -18.22 -3.11
C CYS A 95 5.96 -19.34 -2.29
#